data_AF-A0A819TLZ0-F1
#
_entry.id   AF-A0A819TLZ0-F1
#
_cell.length_a   1.000
_cell.length_b   1.000
_cell.length_c   1.000
_cell.angle_alpha   90.00
_cell.angle_beta   90.00
_cell.angle_gamma   90.00
#
_symmetry.space_group_name_H-M   'P 1'
#
loop_
_entity.id
_entity.type
_entity.pdbx_description
1 polymer ?
#
loop_
_entity_poly.entity_id
_entity_poly.type
_entity_poly.pdbx_seq_one_letter_code
_entity_poly.pdbx_strand_id
1 'polypeptide(L)'
;MVESNSPAMAGGLRMRDFILAINGKNVTNVHEKIIRKLINRARDSKSMVELLVCQEDIYENTRCKSKLNDLSRATRFETPTTMPIEYIEFSKNRLRTCTIVLNADQNSSFGIETARGQKGIGLYIIYVVPNSPAALAGLRNSDRIVKINGENIDKDKSESIRKKIKSARIINGAIELYVADTHAYKTYKDSTSEDKTSSGILSRIAERCRRRSSTSKTLNTNQNGLLTYFKF
;
A
#
# COMPACT_ATOMS: atom_id res chain seq x y z
N MET A 1 1.29 6.18 4.66
CA MET A 1 1.14 5.04 3.75
C MET A 1 2.51 4.69 3.20
N VAL A 2 2.77 3.40 2.99
CA VAL A 2 4.00 2.90 2.35
C VAL A 2 3.62 2.40 0.97
N GLU A 3 4.17 2.96 -0.09
CA GLU A 3 3.80 2.56 -1.46
C GLU A 3 4.28 1.15 -1.75
N SER A 4 3.45 0.33 -2.41
CA SER A 4 3.75 -1.08 -2.67
C SER A 4 5.06 -1.27 -3.43
N ASN A 5 5.37 -0.38 -4.38
CA ASN A 5 6.55 -0.50 -5.25
C ASN A 5 7.66 0.50 -4.85
N SER A 6 7.89 0.68 -3.55
CA SER A 6 8.90 1.63 -3.05
C SER A 6 10.06 0.93 -2.34
N PRO A 7 11.24 1.58 -2.23
CA PRO A 7 12.33 1.11 -1.37
C PRO A 7 11.86 0.87 0.07
N ALA A 8 10.92 1.71 0.56
CA ALA A 8 10.27 1.54 1.85
C ALA A 8 9.59 0.18 2.01
N MET A 9 8.78 -0.25 1.04
CA MET A 9 8.14 -1.56 1.08
C MET A 9 9.15 -2.69 0.91
N ALA A 10 10.13 -2.54 0.00
CA ALA A 10 11.18 -3.54 -0.22
C ALA A 10 12.06 -3.74 1.03
N GLY A 11 12.27 -2.67 1.80
CA GLY A 11 12.92 -2.73 3.10
C GLY A 11 12.08 -3.41 4.18
N GLY A 12 10.77 -3.55 3.98
CA GLY A 12 9.85 -4.14 4.95
C GLY A 12 9.14 -3.13 5.85
N LEU A 13 9.20 -1.83 5.53
CA LEU A 13 8.44 -0.79 6.25
C LEU A 13 6.94 -1.06 6.07
N ARG A 14 6.20 -1.07 7.18
CA ARG A 14 4.76 -1.33 7.17
C ARG A 14 3.97 -0.06 7.45
N MET A 15 2.72 -0.08 7.05
CA MET A 15 1.79 0.96 7.47
C MET A 15 1.49 0.82 8.96
N ARG A 16 1.37 1.98 9.63
CA ARG A 16 1.27 2.13 11.09
C ARG A 16 2.59 1.92 11.85
N ASP A 17 3.70 1.65 11.17
CA ASP A 17 5.01 1.79 11.81
C ASP A 17 5.23 3.25 12.25
N PHE A 18 5.61 3.43 13.51
CA PHE A 18 5.95 4.72 14.11
C PHE A 18 7.39 5.07 13.78
N ILE A 19 7.58 6.18 13.07
CA ILE A 19 8.91 6.73 12.82
C ILE A 19 9.39 7.43 14.08
N LEU A 20 10.46 6.89 14.68
CA LEU A 20 11.07 7.41 15.90
C LEU A 20 12.20 8.38 15.60
N ALA A 21 13.01 8.08 14.58
CA ALA A 21 14.09 8.94 14.15
C ALA A 21 14.32 8.89 12.63
N ILE A 22 14.88 9.97 12.09
CA ILE A 22 15.29 10.11 10.69
C ILE A 22 16.74 10.56 10.68
N ASN A 23 17.64 9.79 10.06
CA ASN A 23 19.09 10.06 10.01
C ASN A 23 19.67 10.41 11.39
N GLY A 24 19.30 9.61 12.41
CA GLY A 24 19.72 9.80 13.81
C GLY A 24 19.00 10.92 14.57
N LYS A 25 18.16 11.74 13.93
CA LYS A 25 17.39 12.79 14.60
C LYS A 25 16.03 12.27 15.06
N ASN A 26 15.74 12.33 16.36
CA ASN A 26 14.42 11.96 16.90
C ASN A 26 13.30 12.85 16.31
N VAL A 27 12.18 12.22 15.96
CA VAL A 27 11.00 12.86 15.37
C VAL A 27 9.68 12.50 16.04
N THR A 28 9.69 11.84 17.21
CA THR A 28 8.47 11.28 17.85
C THR A 28 7.41 12.33 18.20
N ASN A 29 7.83 13.57 18.51
CA ASN A 29 6.94 14.69 18.83
C ASN A 29 6.94 15.78 17.74
N VAL A 30 7.32 15.43 16.52
CA VAL A 30 7.43 16.37 15.41
C VAL A 30 6.20 16.25 14.51
N HIS A 31 5.64 17.40 14.10
CA HIS A 31 4.48 17.43 13.21
C HIS A 31 4.79 16.82 11.83
N GLU A 32 3.84 16.08 11.25
CA GLU A 32 3.99 15.32 9.99
C GLU A 32 4.58 16.15 8.83
N LYS A 33 4.18 17.42 8.69
CA LYS A 33 4.68 18.35 7.66
C LYS A 33 6.20 18.55 7.75
N ILE A 34 6.75 18.58 8.96
CA ILE A 34 8.20 18.73 9.18
C ILE A 34 8.89 17.39 8.89
N ILE A 35 8.32 16.27 9.34
CA ILE A 35 8.81 14.92 9.02
C ILE A 35 8.95 14.73 7.50
N ARG A 36 7.90 15.06 6.73
CA ARG A 36 7.92 14.97 5.27
C ARG A 36 9.03 15.83 4.64
N LYS A 37 9.26 17.04 5.17
CA LYS A 37 10.37 17.90 4.72
C LYS A 37 11.74 17.29 5.04
N LEU A 38 11.90 16.66 6.21
CA LEU A 38 13.15 16.01 6.59
C LEU A 38 13.48 14.83 5.67
N ILE A 39 12.49 13.98 5.38
CA ILE A 39 12.66 12.84 4.45
C ILE A 39 13.04 13.35 3.06
N ASN A 40 12.32 14.35 2.54
CA ASN A 40 12.61 14.90 1.21
C ASN A 40 14.02 15.50 1.15
N ARG A 41 14.43 16.29 2.15
CA ARG A 41 15.79 16.84 2.20
C ARG A 41 16.85 15.76 2.30
N ALA A 42 16.63 14.71 3.11
CA ALA A 42 17.56 13.60 3.24
C ALA A 42 17.77 12.88 1.89
N ARG A 43 16.66 12.57 1.20
CA ARG A 43 16.67 12.00 -0.14
C ARG A 43 17.45 12.87 -1.12
N ASP A 44 17.16 14.17 -1.15
CA ASP A 44 17.73 15.08 -2.16
C ASP A 44 19.22 15.43 -1.88
N SER A 45 19.67 15.40 -0.62
CA SER A 45 21.04 15.81 -0.24
C SER A 45 22.03 14.66 -0.05
N LYS A 46 21.57 13.50 0.41
CA LYS A 46 22.45 12.37 0.77
C LYS A 46 22.24 11.14 -0.10
N SER A 47 21.24 11.16 -0.99
CA SER A 47 20.73 9.98 -1.71
C SER A 47 20.40 8.79 -0.80
N MET A 48 20.26 9.02 0.50
CA MET A 48 20.07 7.97 1.50
C MET A 48 19.20 8.47 2.66
N VAL A 49 18.26 7.63 3.08
CA VAL A 49 17.34 7.92 4.19
C VAL A 49 17.41 6.78 5.19
N GLU A 50 17.76 7.10 6.42
CA GLU A 50 17.77 6.16 7.53
C GLU A 50 16.55 6.40 8.42
N LEU A 51 15.74 5.37 8.66
CA LEU A 51 14.59 5.43 9.54
C LEU A 51 14.77 4.46 10.70
N LEU A 52 14.61 4.96 11.93
CA LEU A 52 14.35 4.12 13.09
C LEU A 52 12.83 4.04 13.27
N VAL A 53 12.27 2.84 13.25
CA VAL A 53 10.84 2.63 13.41
C VAL A 53 10.50 1.62 14.49
N CYS A 54 9.27 1.72 14.98
CA CYS A 54 8.67 0.79 15.94
C CYS A 54 7.27 0.41 15.45
N GLN A 55 6.87 -0.84 15.63
CA GLN A 55 5.48 -1.24 15.38
C GLN A 55 4.55 -0.50 16.34
N GLU A 56 3.34 -0.15 15.88
CA GLU A 56 2.35 0.59 16.65
C GLU A 56 1.95 -0.09 17.95
N ASP A 57 1.62 -1.37 17.91
CA ASP A 57 1.20 -2.14 19.09
C ASP A 57 2.25 -2.03 20.20
N ILE A 58 3.53 -2.00 19.83
CA ILE A 58 4.66 -1.84 20.75
C ILE A 58 4.75 -0.39 21.22
N TYR A 59 4.66 0.57 20.30
CA TYR A 59 4.74 2.00 20.62
C TYR A 59 3.66 2.44 21.61
N GLU A 60 2.43 1.96 21.44
CA GLU A 60 1.31 2.26 22.32
C GLU A 60 1.43 1.58 23.68
N ASN A 61 1.87 0.32 23.74
CA ASN A 61 2.00 -0.43 24.98
C ASN A 61 3.28 -0.10 25.78
N THR A 62 4.21 0.68 25.22
CA THR A 62 5.45 1.05 25.90
C THR A 62 5.24 2.24 26.84
N ARG A 63 5.26 1.98 28.15
CA ARG A 63 5.15 3.02 29.21
C ARG A 63 6.25 4.08 29.15
N CYS A 64 7.46 3.72 28.74
CA CYS A 64 8.62 4.62 28.69
C CYS A 64 9.12 4.82 27.25
N LYS A 65 8.48 5.74 26.52
CA LYS A 65 8.81 6.02 25.11
C LYS A 65 10.25 6.50 24.89
N SER A 66 10.89 7.08 25.90
CA SER A 66 12.30 7.48 25.87
C SER A 66 13.26 6.31 25.61
N LYS A 67 12.88 5.07 25.96
CA LYS A 67 13.67 3.86 25.72
C LYS A 67 13.58 3.34 24.28
N LEU A 68 12.67 3.86 23.45
CA LEU A 68 12.46 3.41 22.07
C LEU A 68 13.46 4.03 21.08
N ASN A 69 14.25 5.02 21.48
CA ASN A 69 15.24 5.66 20.60
C ASN A 69 16.61 4.98 20.59
N ASP A 70 16.76 3.86 21.30
CA ASP A 70 18.03 3.15 21.40
C ASP A 70 18.26 2.28 20.17
N LEU A 71 19.06 2.80 19.23
CA LEU A 71 19.48 2.12 18.00
C LEU A 71 20.18 0.78 18.26
N SER A 72 20.79 0.57 19.43
CA SER A 72 21.47 -0.70 19.75
C SER A 72 20.50 -1.89 19.84
N ARG A 73 19.22 -1.60 20.04
CA ARG A 73 18.14 -2.60 20.16
C ARG A 73 17.40 -2.85 18.85
N ALA A 74 17.77 -2.14 17.78
CA ALA A 74 17.09 -2.22 16.49
C ALA A 74 17.65 -3.34 15.62
N THR A 75 16.75 -4.13 15.04
CA THR A 75 17.10 -5.06 13.95
C THR A 75 17.36 -4.25 12.69
N ARG A 76 18.51 -4.43 12.05
CA ARG A 76 18.89 -3.70 10.85
C ARG A 76 18.38 -4.39 9.60
N PHE A 77 17.70 -3.63 8.76
CA PHE A 77 17.27 -4.00 7.42
C PHE A 77 17.90 -3.01 6.43
N GLU A 78 18.86 -3.50 5.66
CA GLU A 78 19.32 -2.79 4.47
C GLU A 78 18.31 -3.05 3.37
N THR A 79 17.85 -1.99 2.71
CA THR A 79 16.96 -2.18 1.57
C THR A 79 17.74 -2.70 0.38
N PRO A 80 17.11 -3.47 -0.51
CA PRO A 80 17.76 -3.90 -1.74
C PRO A 80 18.31 -2.71 -2.53
N THR A 81 19.57 -2.79 -2.98
CA THR A 81 20.21 -1.74 -3.81
C THR A 81 19.50 -1.50 -5.13
N THR A 82 18.71 -2.48 -5.58
CA THR A 82 17.78 -2.36 -6.71
C THR A 82 16.41 -2.86 -6.29
N MET A 83 15.35 -2.22 -6.78
CA MET A 83 13.99 -2.69 -6.55
C MET A 83 13.85 -4.15 -7.02
N PRO A 84 13.21 -5.03 -6.23
CA PRO A 84 13.02 -6.42 -6.63
C PRO A 84 12.37 -6.53 -8.01
N ILE A 85 12.77 -7.54 -8.80
CA ILE A 85 12.36 -7.71 -10.21
C ILE A 85 10.83 -7.74 -10.37
N GLU A 86 10.13 -8.30 -9.39
CA GLU A 86 8.65 -8.34 -9.32
C GLU A 86 7.98 -6.95 -9.35
N TYR A 87 8.72 -5.89 -8.98
CA TYR A 87 8.27 -4.51 -9.06
C TYR A 87 8.55 -3.85 -10.42
N ILE A 88 9.45 -4.42 -11.23
CA ILE A 88 9.88 -3.89 -12.53
C ILE A 88 8.91 -4.29 -13.64
N GLU A 89 8.37 -5.50 -13.59
CA GLU A 89 7.42 -6.04 -14.59
C GLU A 89 5.98 -5.46 -14.48
N PHE A 90 5.81 -4.43 -13.66
CA PHE A 90 4.50 -3.85 -13.44
C PHE A 90 4.02 -3.05 -14.66
N SER A 91 2.76 -3.24 -15.08
CA SER A 91 2.11 -2.37 -16.06
C SER A 91 1.88 -1.00 -15.43
N LYS A 92 2.95 -0.19 -15.46
CA LYS A 92 2.97 1.17 -14.94
C LYS A 92 1.75 1.92 -15.49
N ASN A 93 1.10 2.66 -14.60
CA ASN A 93 0.08 3.65 -14.94
C ASN A 93 -1.29 3.08 -15.32
N ARG A 94 -1.57 1.81 -14.99
CA ARG A 94 -2.86 1.17 -15.26
C ARG A 94 -3.53 0.68 -13.98
N LEU A 95 -4.86 0.75 -13.97
CA LEU A 95 -5.67 0.14 -12.91
C LEU A 95 -5.50 -1.38 -12.92
N ARG A 96 -5.44 -1.98 -11.74
CA ARG A 96 -5.54 -3.42 -11.54
C ARG A 96 -7.00 -3.80 -11.30
N THR A 97 -7.45 -4.88 -11.92
CA THR A 97 -8.74 -5.51 -11.59
C THR A 97 -8.47 -6.73 -10.73
N CYS A 98 -9.03 -6.72 -9.52
CA CYS A 98 -8.92 -7.80 -8.55
C CYS A 98 -10.31 -8.37 -8.28
N THR A 99 -10.56 -9.60 -8.72
CA THR A 99 -11.81 -10.31 -8.46
C THR A 99 -11.61 -11.25 -7.29
N ILE A 100 -12.29 -10.97 -6.18
CA ILE A 100 -12.21 -11.76 -4.96
C ILE A 100 -13.48 -12.59 -4.87
N VAL A 101 -13.33 -13.90 -4.69
CA VAL A 101 -14.45 -14.84 -4.52
C VAL A 101 -14.21 -15.62 -3.23
N LEU A 102 -15.21 -15.68 -2.36
CA LEU A 102 -15.19 -16.50 -1.15
C LEU A 102 -15.69 -17.90 -1.49
N ASN A 103 -14.95 -18.90 -1.05
CA ASN A 103 -15.40 -20.28 -1.06
C ASN A 103 -16.32 -20.55 0.15
N ALA A 104 -17.13 -21.60 0.09
CA ALA A 104 -18.12 -21.94 1.12
C ALA A 104 -17.52 -22.17 2.52
N ASP A 105 -16.25 -22.54 2.57
CA ASP A 105 -15.41 -22.73 3.77
C ASP A 105 -14.74 -21.44 4.28
N GLN A 106 -14.67 -20.38 3.47
CA GLN A 106 -13.98 -19.11 3.76
C GLN A 106 -14.93 -17.95 4.11
N ASN A 107 -16.09 -18.27 4.67
CA ASN A 107 -17.23 -17.36 4.90
C ASN A 107 -17.00 -16.17 5.85
N SER A 108 -15.80 -15.95 6.40
CA SER A 108 -15.59 -14.91 7.41
C SER A 108 -15.15 -13.56 6.84
N SER A 109 -14.25 -13.49 5.85
CA SER A 109 -13.79 -12.18 5.31
C SER A 109 -13.05 -12.29 3.97
N PHE A 110 -12.95 -11.18 3.24
CA PHE A 110 -12.07 -11.07 2.07
C PHE A 110 -10.56 -11.03 2.41
N GLY A 111 -10.19 -10.90 3.69
CA GLY A 111 -8.79 -10.80 4.11
C GLY A 111 -8.14 -9.44 3.84
N ILE A 112 -8.90 -8.35 3.99
CA ILE A 112 -8.41 -6.98 3.77
C ILE A 112 -8.66 -6.10 4.98
N GLU A 113 -7.70 -5.24 5.28
CA GLU A 113 -7.90 -4.08 6.14
C GLU A 113 -7.87 -2.81 5.29
N THR A 114 -8.66 -1.82 5.70
CA THR A 114 -8.80 -0.58 4.94
C THR A 114 -8.62 0.66 5.82
N ALA A 115 -8.14 1.75 5.23
CA ALA A 115 -8.08 3.07 5.85
C ALA A 115 -8.89 4.09 5.07
N ARG A 116 -9.37 5.10 5.80
CA ARG A 116 -10.08 6.25 5.21
C ARG A 116 -9.13 7.06 4.34
N GLY A 117 -9.62 7.51 3.20
CA GLY A 117 -8.86 8.43 2.37
C GLY A 117 -8.88 9.86 2.93
N GLN A 118 -8.10 10.74 2.29
CA GLN A 118 -7.97 12.13 2.71
C GLN A 118 -9.34 12.84 2.72
N LYS A 119 -9.61 13.63 3.76
CA LYS A 119 -10.92 14.28 4.00
C LYS A 119 -12.11 13.28 4.04
N GLY A 120 -11.84 12.00 4.30
CA GLY A 120 -12.86 10.95 4.34
C GLY A 120 -13.36 10.49 2.96
N ILE A 121 -12.65 10.82 1.88
CA ILE A 121 -13.02 10.48 0.49
C ILE A 121 -12.12 9.37 -0.06
N GLY A 122 -12.72 8.36 -0.66
CA GLY A 122 -12.05 7.16 -1.15
C GLY A 122 -11.66 6.18 -0.05
N LEU A 123 -11.14 5.03 -0.43
CA LEU A 123 -10.73 3.98 0.50
C LEU A 123 -9.42 3.36 0.02
N TYR A 124 -8.50 3.14 0.96
CA TYR A 124 -7.22 2.50 0.70
C TYR A 124 -7.17 1.14 1.38
N ILE A 125 -6.61 0.15 0.69
CA ILE A 125 -6.21 -1.12 1.27
C ILE A 125 -4.93 -0.87 2.06
N ILE A 126 -4.94 -1.18 3.35
CA ILE A 126 -3.77 -0.96 4.21
C ILE A 126 -3.00 -2.23 4.54
N TYR A 127 -3.71 -3.34 4.55
CA TYR A 127 -3.15 -4.64 4.79
C TYR A 127 -3.96 -5.68 4.03
N VAL A 128 -3.25 -6.61 3.40
CA VAL A 128 -3.81 -7.80 2.78
C VAL A 128 -3.28 -9.00 3.56
N VAL A 129 -4.20 -9.79 4.11
CA VAL A 129 -3.84 -10.96 4.90
C VAL A 129 -3.14 -11.98 3.98
N PRO A 130 -1.94 -12.48 4.33
CA PRO A 130 -1.26 -13.51 3.54
C PRO A 130 -2.14 -14.73 3.30
N ASN A 131 -2.07 -15.31 2.11
CA ASN A 131 -2.85 -16.48 1.67
C ASN A 131 -4.39 -16.30 1.70
N SER A 132 -4.88 -15.08 1.87
CA SER A 132 -6.32 -14.78 1.81
C SER A 132 -6.87 -14.69 0.38
N PRO A 133 -8.20 -14.73 0.19
CA PRO A 133 -8.83 -14.46 -1.11
C PRO A 133 -8.35 -13.18 -1.77
N ALA A 134 -8.18 -12.09 -1.01
CA ALA A 134 -7.68 -10.83 -1.54
C ALA A 134 -6.22 -10.92 -2.00
N ALA A 135 -5.36 -11.63 -1.27
CA ALA A 135 -3.98 -11.85 -1.67
C ALA A 135 -3.91 -12.65 -2.98
N LEU A 136 -4.72 -13.71 -3.09
CA LEU A 136 -4.80 -14.55 -4.29
C LEU A 136 -5.37 -13.79 -5.50
N ALA A 137 -6.29 -12.84 -5.26
CA ALA A 137 -6.81 -11.93 -6.28
C ALA A 137 -5.82 -10.83 -6.71
N GLY A 138 -4.61 -10.79 -6.11
CA GLY A 138 -3.55 -9.85 -6.45
C GLY A 138 -3.72 -8.45 -5.86
N LEU A 139 -4.58 -8.30 -4.85
CA LEU A 139 -4.74 -7.04 -4.12
C LEU A 139 -3.47 -6.75 -3.30
N ARG A 140 -3.09 -5.47 -3.19
CA ARG A 140 -1.85 -5.08 -2.51
C ARG A 140 -2.08 -4.00 -1.47
N ASN A 141 -1.14 -3.94 -0.52
CA ASN A 141 -1.08 -2.84 0.44
C ASN A 141 -0.91 -1.52 -0.32
N SER A 142 -1.58 -0.47 0.17
CA SER A 142 -1.63 0.88 -0.40
C SER A 142 -2.38 1.04 -1.71
N ASP A 143 -3.12 0.01 -2.14
CA ASP A 143 -4.07 0.12 -3.24
C ASP A 143 -5.21 1.08 -2.90
N ARG A 144 -5.48 2.06 -3.76
CA ARG A 144 -6.70 2.86 -3.71
C ARG A 144 -7.80 2.18 -4.51
N ILE A 145 -8.97 1.98 -3.93
CA ILE A 145 -10.14 1.49 -4.67
C ILE A 145 -10.72 2.65 -5.46
N VAL A 146 -10.88 2.46 -6.77
CA VAL A 146 -11.48 3.45 -7.69
C VAL A 146 -12.83 2.99 -8.24
N LYS A 147 -13.05 1.69 -8.41
CA LYS A 147 -14.36 1.12 -8.78
C LYS A 147 -14.68 -0.14 -8.01
N ILE A 148 -15.97 -0.41 -7.81
CA ILE A 148 -16.50 -1.65 -7.26
C ILE A 148 -17.57 -2.18 -8.21
N ASN A 149 -17.41 -3.42 -8.69
CA ASN A 149 -18.35 -4.07 -9.63
C ASN A 149 -18.72 -3.16 -10.83
N GLY A 150 -17.72 -2.49 -11.41
CA GLY A 150 -17.89 -1.55 -12.52
C GLY A 150 -18.34 -0.13 -12.14
N GLU A 151 -18.87 0.10 -10.93
CA GLU A 151 -19.32 1.41 -10.46
C GLU A 151 -18.13 2.27 -10.00
N ASN A 152 -18.02 3.52 -10.50
CA ASN A 152 -16.99 4.46 -10.07
C ASN A 152 -17.29 5.02 -8.67
N ILE A 153 -16.39 4.78 -7.73
CA ILE A 153 -16.53 5.18 -6.31
C ILE A 153 -15.45 6.17 -5.86
N ASP A 154 -14.64 6.68 -6.77
CA ASP A 154 -13.44 7.45 -6.42
C ASP A 154 -13.74 8.75 -5.64
N LYS A 155 -14.95 9.29 -5.79
CA LYS A 155 -15.45 10.46 -5.06
C LYS A 155 -16.33 10.11 -3.85
N ASP A 156 -16.59 8.83 -3.61
CA ASP A 156 -17.45 8.39 -2.52
C ASP A 156 -16.77 8.54 -1.16
N LYS A 157 -17.59 8.70 -0.12
CA LYS A 157 -17.11 8.69 1.27
C LYS A 157 -16.60 7.30 1.64
N SER A 158 -15.51 7.22 2.40
CA SER A 158 -14.89 5.97 2.85
C SER A 158 -15.89 5.00 3.49
N GLU A 159 -16.85 5.52 4.27
CA GLU A 159 -17.86 4.71 4.94
C GLU A 159 -18.87 4.08 3.97
N SER A 160 -19.24 4.81 2.91
CA SER A 160 -20.11 4.29 1.85
C SER A 160 -19.44 3.12 1.13
N ILE A 161 -18.16 3.29 0.77
CA ILE A 161 -17.36 2.27 0.11
C ILE A 161 -17.25 1.01 0.99
N ARG A 162 -16.99 1.16 2.30
CA ARG A 162 -16.96 0.03 3.25
C ARG A 162 -18.29 -0.71 3.30
N LYS A 163 -19.42 0.00 3.27
CA LYS A 163 -20.75 -0.63 3.23
C LYS A 163 -20.92 -1.43 1.94
N LYS A 164 -20.57 -0.88 0.78
CA LYS A 164 -20.61 -1.60 -0.51
C LYS A 164 -19.81 -2.90 -0.47
N ILE A 165 -18.58 -2.87 0.06
CA ILE A 165 -17.73 -4.07 0.23
C ILE A 165 -18.39 -5.09 1.15
N LYS A 166 -18.91 -4.66 2.30
CA LYS A 166 -19.61 -5.54 3.25
C LYS A 166 -20.85 -6.18 2.64
N SER A 167 -21.64 -5.43 1.89
CA SER A 167 -22.84 -5.93 1.22
C SER A 167 -22.49 -6.94 0.12
N ALA A 168 -21.49 -6.67 -0.72
CA ALA A 168 -21.05 -7.60 -1.76
C ALA A 168 -20.62 -8.95 -1.17
N ARG A 169 -19.91 -8.92 -0.03
CA ARG A 169 -19.54 -10.13 0.73
C ARG A 169 -20.76 -10.96 1.14
N ILE A 170 -21.78 -10.31 1.68
CA ILE A 170 -22.96 -10.99 2.25
C ILE A 170 -23.88 -11.51 1.14
N ILE A 171 -24.07 -10.74 0.07
CA ILE A 171 -25.04 -11.05 -0.98
C ILE A 171 -24.46 -12.01 -2.00
N ASN A 172 -23.25 -11.73 -2.51
CA ASN A 172 -22.68 -12.45 -3.65
C ASN A 172 -21.53 -13.39 -3.27
N GLY A 173 -20.95 -13.24 -2.07
CA GLY A 173 -19.68 -13.89 -1.73
C GLY A 173 -18.51 -13.46 -2.62
N ALA A 174 -18.70 -12.49 -3.51
CA ALA A 174 -17.73 -12.07 -4.51
C ALA A 174 -17.77 -10.56 -4.74
N ILE A 175 -16.61 -9.99 -5.09
CA ILE A 175 -16.46 -8.57 -5.39
C ILE A 175 -15.36 -8.35 -6.44
N GLU A 176 -15.64 -7.52 -7.43
CA GLU A 176 -14.66 -7.02 -8.38
C GLU A 176 -14.21 -5.61 -7.95
N LEU A 177 -12.92 -5.45 -7.69
CA LEU A 177 -12.31 -4.18 -7.32
C LEU A 177 -11.41 -3.69 -8.44
N TYR A 178 -11.56 -2.43 -8.82
CA TYR A 178 -10.57 -1.72 -9.64
C TYR A 178 -9.74 -0.88 -8.70
N VAL A 179 -8.45 -1.13 -8.68
CA VAL A 179 -7.52 -0.50 -7.75
C VAL A 179 -6.34 0.14 -8.45
N ALA A 180 -5.76 1.14 -7.79
CA ALA A 180 -4.64 1.91 -8.30
C ALA A 180 -3.57 2.07 -7.23
N ASP A 181 -2.30 1.90 -7.59
CA ASP A 181 -1.20 2.47 -6.82
C ASP A 181 -1.12 4.00 -7.04
N THR A 182 -0.21 4.67 -6.33
CA THR A 182 -0.05 6.14 -6.41
C THR A 182 0.13 6.64 -7.84
N HIS A 183 0.94 5.95 -8.64
CA HIS A 183 1.24 6.40 -10.00
C HIS A 183 0.06 6.13 -10.94
N ALA A 184 -0.53 4.93 -10.88
CA ALA A 184 -1.71 4.60 -11.66
C ALA A 184 -2.89 5.53 -11.32
N TYR A 185 -3.05 5.89 -10.05
CA TYR A 185 -4.10 6.80 -9.62
C TYR A 185 -3.90 8.22 -10.14
N LYS A 186 -2.65 8.71 -10.16
CA LYS A 186 -2.32 10.00 -10.77
C LYS A 186 -2.73 10.02 -12.24
N THR A 187 -2.28 9.03 -13.02
CA THR A 187 -2.63 8.92 -14.44
C THR A 187 -4.14 8.79 -14.65
N TYR A 188 -4.81 7.98 -13.82
CA TYR A 188 -6.28 7.85 -13.85
C TYR A 188 -6.97 9.20 -13.59
N LYS A 189 -6.49 9.99 -12.63
CA LYS A 189 -7.03 11.32 -12.36
C LYS A 189 -6.84 12.29 -13.50
N ASP A 190 -5.65 12.31 -14.09
CA ASP A 190 -5.35 13.19 -15.22
C ASP A 190 -6.28 12.86 -16.40
N SER A 191 -6.40 11.57 -16.76
CA SER A 191 -7.30 11.11 -17.84
C SER A 191 -8.79 11.37 -17.57
N THR A 192 -9.25 11.27 -16.32
CA THR A 192 -10.66 11.52 -15.96
C THR A 192 -10.98 13.00 -15.73
N SER A 193 -9.95 13.86 -15.64
CA SER A 193 -10.12 15.31 -15.61
C SER A 193 -10.16 15.95 -17.00
N GLU A 194 -9.64 15.26 -18.03
CA GLU A 194 -9.66 15.69 -19.44
C GLU A 194 -10.97 15.35 -20.18
N ASP A 195 -11.85 14.55 -19.56
CA ASP A 195 -13.17 14.15 -20.11
C ASP A 195 -14.23 15.27 -20.15
N LYS A 196 -13.80 16.54 -20.12
CA LYS A 196 -14.63 17.68 -20.55
C LYS A 196 -14.33 18.19 -21.95
N THR A 197 -13.30 17.69 -22.65
CA THR A 197 -12.93 18.27 -23.95
C THR A 197 -12.44 17.31 -25.04
N SER A 198 -12.42 15.99 -24.86
CA SER A 198 -11.89 15.11 -25.92
C SER A 198 -12.55 13.74 -25.99
N SER A 199 -13.87 13.75 -26.21
CA SER A 199 -14.58 12.64 -26.84
C SER A 199 -14.07 12.44 -28.27
N GLY A 200 -13.06 11.58 -28.43
CA GLY A 200 -12.56 11.17 -29.73
C GLY A 200 -11.05 11.16 -29.75
N ILE A 201 -10.46 9.95 -29.75
CA ILE A 201 -9.31 9.54 -30.59
C ILE A 201 -8.70 8.21 -30.12
N LEU A 202 -8.84 7.78 -28.86
CA LEU A 202 -8.08 6.61 -28.37
C LEU A 202 -8.82 5.26 -28.38
N SER A 203 -9.63 5.00 -29.40
CA SER A 203 -10.18 3.66 -29.70
C SER A 203 -9.23 2.76 -30.52
N ARG A 204 -7.93 3.10 -30.64
CA ARG A 204 -7.08 2.50 -31.70
C ARG A 204 -5.81 1.75 -31.32
N ILE A 205 -5.40 1.59 -30.05
CA ILE A 205 -4.07 1.00 -29.78
C ILE A 205 -4.01 0.00 -28.62
N ALA A 206 -4.87 -1.04 -28.57
CA ALA A 206 -4.62 -2.13 -27.62
C ALA A 206 -5.11 -3.52 -28.09
N GLU A 207 -4.67 -3.96 -29.27
CA GLU A 207 -4.63 -5.38 -29.62
C GLU A 207 -3.20 -5.79 -29.97
N ARG A 208 -2.46 -6.28 -28.97
CA ARG A 208 -1.48 -7.38 -29.08
C ARG A 208 -0.63 -7.45 -27.82
N CYS A 209 -0.86 -8.49 -27.04
CA CYS A 209 0.13 -9.53 -26.74
C CYS A 209 -0.37 -10.35 -25.55
N ARG A 210 -0.84 -11.56 -25.85
CA ARG A 210 -1.09 -12.65 -24.90
C ARG A 210 0.13 -13.58 -24.88
N ARG A 211 0.26 -14.31 -23.76
CA ARG A 211 1.09 -15.51 -23.48
C ARG A 211 2.47 -15.16 -22.90
N ARG A 212 2.96 -15.77 -21.82
CA ARG A 212 2.70 -17.07 -21.17
C ARG A 212 3.16 -17.06 -19.69
N SER A 213 2.67 -18.05 -18.96
CA SER A 213 2.86 -18.47 -17.56
C SER A 213 4.29 -18.76 -17.08
N SER A 214 4.58 -18.64 -15.76
CA SER A 214 4.75 -19.79 -14.82
C SER A 214 5.46 -19.47 -13.47
N THR A 215 4.92 -20.11 -12.41
CA THR A 215 5.56 -20.68 -11.18
C THR A 215 6.24 -19.81 -10.09
N SER A 216 5.50 -19.68 -8.96
CA SER A 216 5.82 -19.84 -7.52
C SER A 216 7.23 -19.62 -6.96
N LYS A 217 7.34 -18.86 -5.85
CA LYS A 217 7.92 -19.36 -4.58
C LYS A 217 7.66 -18.46 -3.36
N THR A 218 7.48 -19.13 -2.23
CA THR A 218 7.23 -18.69 -0.86
C THR A 218 8.42 -17.97 -0.22
N LEU A 219 8.16 -16.99 0.66
CA LEU A 219 9.18 -16.41 1.55
C LEU A 219 8.70 -16.36 3.00
N ASN A 220 9.58 -16.86 3.85
CA ASN A 220 9.46 -17.18 5.27
C ASN A 220 9.06 -16.01 6.16
N THR A 221 8.22 -16.31 7.14
CA THR A 221 8.05 -15.56 8.38
C THR A 221 9.21 -15.85 9.33
N ASN A 222 9.97 -14.83 9.70
CA ASN A 222 10.80 -14.87 10.91
C ASN A 222 10.33 -13.81 11.91
N GLN A 223 10.09 -14.31 13.12
CA GLN A 223 9.64 -13.58 14.30
C GLN A 223 10.81 -12.85 14.97
N ASN A 224 10.44 -11.82 15.73
CA ASN A 224 11.22 -11.07 16.73
C ASN A 224 12.09 -9.91 16.21
N GLY A 225 11.48 -8.72 16.15
CA GLY A 225 12.19 -7.45 16.08
C GLY A 225 11.33 -6.32 16.66
N LEU A 226 11.61 -5.89 17.89
CA LEU A 226 10.86 -4.84 18.62
C LEU A 226 11.09 -3.42 18.04
N LEU A 227 12.23 -3.22 17.40
CA LEU A 227 12.69 -1.97 16.78
C LEU A 227 13.32 -2.35 15.45
N THR A 228 13.02 -1.58 14.40
CA THR A 228 13.54 -1.85 13.06
C THR A 228 14.24 -0.62 12.52
N TYR A 229 15.46 -0.83 12.02
CA TYR A 229 16.27 0.19 11.39
C TYR A 229 16.28 -0.05 9.89
N PHE A 230 15.82 0.92 9.11
CA PHE A 230 15.82 0.86 7.66
C PHE A 230 16.81 1.86 7.08
N LYS A 231 17.51 1.45 6.03
CA LYS A 231 18.39 2.30 5.24
C LYS A 231 18.00 2.20 3.76
N PHE A 232 17.47 3.30 3.24
CA PHE A 232 17.00 3.49 1.86
C PHE A 232 18.00 4.29 1.05
#